data_AF-A0A1I0PYY8-F1
#
_entry.id   AF-A0A1I0PYY8-F1
#
_cell.length_a   1.000
_cell.length_b   1.000
_cell.length_c   1.000
_cell.angle_alpha   90.00
_cell.angle_beta   90.00
_cell.angle_gamma   90.00
#
_symmetry.space_group_name_H-M   'P 1'
#
loop_
_entity.id
_entity.type
_entity.pdbx_description
1 polymer ?
#
loop_
_entity_poly.entity_id
_entity_poly.type
_entity_poly.pdbx_seq_one_letter_code
_entity_poly.pdbx_strand_id
1 'polypeptide(L)'
;MLEQLMDLVREHAQGAVVNNPAVPNEQNEAVIGAATSSIASGLQQELANGNTEGVLSLLGGAGNDAPGAGSPVVNNISNNFIGTLLEKFNLDKGTATQLAATLIPTVLGALSNKTKDPNNSSFSLDGILNSLTGGSAQGLNLNGILGSLSGGLDKNGDGKVDLNDLTSLLSNGAQQQQQQQQQGGDNSGGIGGLLKNLLG
;
A
#
# COMPACT_ATOMS: atom_id res chain seq x y z
N MET A 1 7.83 -6.70 -12.12
CA MET A 1 6.78 -6.77 -11.09
C MET A 1 5.73 -7.83 -11.43
N LEU A 2 4.97 -7.73 -12.52
CA LEU A 2 3.91 -8.72 -12.81
C LEU A 2 4.41 -10.17 -12.87
N GLU A 3 5.56 -10.43 -13.50
CA GLU A 3 6.17 -11.77 -13.52
C GLU A 3 6.51 -12.27 -12.11
N GLN A 4 7.06 -11.40 -11.26
CA GLN A 4 7.41 -11.75 -9.88
C GLN A 4 6.16 -12.03 -9.05
N LEU A 5 5.09 -11.24 -9.26
CA LEU A 5 3.79 -11.52 -8.65
C LEU A 5 3.23 -12.86 -9.14
N MET A 6 3.40 -13.19 -10.43
CA MET A 6 2.98 -14.47 -10.97
C MET A 6 3.74 -15.64 -10.35
N ASP A 7 5.05 -15.51 -10.14
CA ASP A 7 5.86 -16.50 -9.42
C ASP A 7 5.40 -16.66 -7.97
N LEU A 8 5.06 -15.56 -7.29
CA LEU A 8 4.53 -15.60 -5.93
C LEU A 8 3.16 -16.30 -5.88
N VAL A 9 2.28 -16.02 -6.85
CA VAL A 9 1.00 -16.72 -6.98
C VAL A 9 1.24 -18.21 -7.25
N ARG A 10 2.16 -18.55 -8.16
CA ARG A 10 2.50 -19.94 -8.50
C ARG A 10 3.00 -20.71 -7.28
N GLU A 11 3.86 -20.10 -6.45
CA GLU A 11 4.36 -20.68 -5.19
C GLU A 11 3.20 -21.05 -4.24
N HIS A 12 2.19 -20.18 -4.15
CA HIS A 12 1.04 -20.38 -3.26
C HIS A 12 -0.15 -21.11 -3.89
N ALA A 13 -0.16 -21.29 -5.21
CA ALA A 13 -1.23 -21.96 -5.96
C ALA A 13 -1.08 -23.50 -5.98
N GLN A 14 0.07 -24.06 -5.59
CA GLN A 14 0.27 -25.51 -5.62
C GLN A 14 -0.81 -26.28 -4.85
N GLY A 15 -1.17 -25.82 -3.65
CA GLY A 15 -2.21 -26.48 -2.84
C GLY A 15 -3.63 -26.21 -3.35
N ALA A 16 -3.95 -24.93 -3.59
CA ALA A 16 -5.32 -24.49 -3.85
C ALA A 16 -5.79 -24.69 -5.31
N VAL A 17 -4.85 -24.75 -6.26
CA VAL A 17 -5.12 -24.82 -7.70
C VAL A 17 -4.56 -26.12 -8.27
N VAL A 18 -3.25 -26.39 -8.11
CA VAL A 18 -2.60 -27.53 -8.79
C VAL A 18 -3.05 -28.88 -8.22
N ASN A 19 -3.21 -28.97 -6.90
CA ASN A 19 -3.68 -30.19 -6.24
C ASN A 19 -5.21 -30.27 -6.12
N ASN A 20 -5.95 -29.34 -6.73
CA ASN A 20 -7.40 -29.26 -6.59
C ASN A 20 -8.09 -30.01 -7.74
N PRO A 21 -8.81 -31.13 -7.49
CA PRO A 21 -9.45 -31.91 -8.53
C PRO A 21 -10.60 -31.18 -9.24
N ALA A 22 -11.11 -30.08 -8.68
CA ALA A 22 -12.13 -29.25 -9.30
C ALA A 22 -11.57 -28.26 -10.34
N VAL A 23 -10.24 -28.10 -10.40
CA VAL A 23 -9.57 -27.29 -11.41
C VAL A 23 -8.94 -28.22 -12.45
N PRO A 24 -9.30 -28.12 -13.74
CA PRO A 24 -8.62 -28.89 -14.78
C PRO A 24 -7.13 -28.55 -14.81
N ASN A 25 -6.27 -29.57 -14.85
CA ASN A 25 -4.81 -29.36 -14.79
C ASN A 25 -4.29 -28.48 -15.92
N GLU A 26 -4.95 -28.54 -17.08
CA GLU A 26 -4.65 -27.72 -18.26
C GLU A 26 -4.94 -26.23 -18.02
N GLN A 27 -5.78 -25.91 -17.03
CA GLN A 27 -6.14 -24.55 -16.65
C GLN A 27 -5.30 -24.00 -15.49
N ASN A 28 -4.46 -24.81 -14.83
CA ASN A 28 -3.70 -24.39 -13.64
C ASN A 28 -2.90 -23.10 -13.88
N GLU A 29 -2.08 -23.05 -14.94
CA GLU A 29 -1.30 -21.86 -15.27
C GLU A 29 -2.18 -20.65 -15.64
N ALA A 30 -3.31 -20.90 -16.29
CA ALA A 30 -4.22 -19.83 -16.68
C ALA A 30 -4.99 -19.26 -15.47
N VAL A 31 -5.34 -20.11 -14.48
CA VAL A 31 -5.92 -19.70 -13.19
C VAL A 31 -4.90 -18.92 -12.37
N ILE A 32 -3.63 -19.33 -12.36
CA ILE A 32 -2.52 -18.58 -11.75
C ILE A 32 -2.38 -17.19 -12.38
N GLY A 33 -2.39 -17.12 -13.71
CA GLY A 33 -2.36 -15.84 -14.43
C GLY A 33 -3.59 -14.97 -14.13
N ALA A 34 -4.77 -15.57 -14.02
CA ALA A 34 -6.00 -14.87 -13.65
C ALA A 34 -5.92 -14.29 -12.23
N ALA A 35 -5.46 -15.06 -11.25
CA ALA A 35 -5.27 -14.58 -9.88
C ALA A 35 -4.26 -13.43 -9.83
N THR A 36 -3.13 -13.56 -10.54
CA THR A 36 -2.11 -12.51 -10.69
C THR A 36 -2.74 -11.24 -11.24
N SER A 37 -3.50 -11.36 -12.32
CA SER A 37 -4.17 -10.23 -12.95
C SER A 37 -5.21 -9.60 -12.03
N SER A 38 -6.03 -10.39 -11.33
CA SER A 38 -7.06 -9.87 -10.42
C SER A 38 -6.45 -9.12 -9.23
N ILE A 39 -5.31 -9.60 -8.70
CA ILE A 39 -4.57 -8.90 -7.65
C ILE A 39 -4.03 -7.57 -8.18
N ALA A 40 -3.31 -7.59 -9.30
CA ALA A 40 -2.75 -6.39 -9.88
C ALA A 40 -3.84 -5.36 -10.24
N SER A 41 -4.88 -5.78 -10.94
CA SER A 41 -5.98 -4.91 -11.36
C SER A 41 -6.78 -4.39 -10.19
N GLY A 42 -7.03 -5.21 -9.17
CA GLY A 42 -7.75 -4.79 -7.98
C GLY A 42 -6.97 -3.75 -7.19
N LEU A 43 -5.66 -3.94 -6.96
CA LEU A 43 -4.81 -2.93 -6.33
C LEU A 43 -4.78 -1.63 -7.15
N GLN A 44 -4.69 -1.73 -8.47
CA GLN A 44 -4.77 -0.56 -9.36
C GLN A 44 -6.11 0.17 -9.25
N GLN A 45 -7.21 -0.58 -9.21
CA GLN A 45 -8.56 -0.03 -9.10
C GLN A 45 -8.76 0.69 -7.77
N GLU A 46 -8.28 0.13 -6.66
CA GLU A 46 -8.32 0.78 -5.35
C GLU A 46 -7.52 2.09 -5.35
N LEU A 47 -6.30 2.09 -5.92
CA LEU A 47 -5.50 3.31 -6.09
C LEU A 47 -6.24 4.35 -6.95
N ALA A 48 -6.82 3.93 -8.07
CA ALA A 48 -7.58 4.80 -8.97
C ALA A 48 -8.85 5.37 -8.31
N ASN A 49 -9.47 4.62 -7.41
CA ASN A 49 -10.62 5.04 -6.61
C ASN A 49 -10.23 5.92 -5.41
N GLY A 50 -8.94 6.21 -5.22
CA GLY A 50 -8.43 7.03 -4.12
C GLY A 50 -8.20 6.26 -2.81
N ASN A 51 -8.39 4.94 -2.78
CA ASN A 51 -8.11 4.07 -1.62
C ASN A 51 -6.61 3.74 -1.50
N THR A 52 -5.77 4.77 -1.56
CA THR A 52 -4.32 4.66 -1.44
C THR A 52 -3.91 4.15 -0.05
N GLU A 53 -4.60 4.60 0.99
CA GLU A 53 -4.40 4.16 2.37
C GLU A 53 -4.63 2.65 2.53
N GLY A 54 -5.73 2.11 2.00
CA GLY A 54 -6.02 0.67 2.09
C GLY A 54 -4.97 -0.18 1.37
N VAL A 55 -4.48 0.28 0.21
CA VAL A 55 -3.44 -0.41 -0.56
C VAL A 55 -2.08 -0.34 0.15
N LEU A 56 -1.72 0.83 0.69
CA LEU A 56 -0.49 1.00 1.46
C LEU A 56 -0.52 0.22 2.77
N SER A 57 -1.66 0.18 3.47
CA SER A 57 -1.84 -0.63 4.67
C SER A 57 -1.70 -2.12 4.36
N LEU A 58 -2.24 -2.59 3.23
CA LEU A 58 -2.10 -3.97 2.77
C LEU A 58 -0.62 -4.32 2.47
N LEU A 59 0.07 -3.49 1.69
CA LEU A 59 1.44 -3.75 1.21
C LEU A 59 2.50 -3.48 2.28
N GLY A 60 2.42 -2.32 2.93
CA GLY A 60 3.37 -1.87 3.95
C GLY A 60 3.06 -2.38 5.35
N GLY A 61 1.85 -2.89 5.61
CA GLY A 61 1.41 -3.35 6.91
C GLY A 61 1.58 -2.31 8.00
N ALA A 62 0.96 -1.14 7.82
CA ALA A 62 0.85 -0.14 8.86
C ALA A 62 -0.05 -0.69 9.99
N GLY A 63 0.53 -1.49 10.89
CA GLY A 63 -0.14 -2.15 12.01
C GLY A 63 0.34 -3.59 12.24
N ASN A 64 0.09 -4.13 13.44
CA ASN A 64 0.31 -5.55 13.77
C ASN A 64 -0.68 -6.49 13.04
N ASP A 65 -1.61 -5.94 12.28
CA ASP A 65 -2.58 -6.68 11.49
C ASP A 65 -1.98 -7.01 10.12
N ALA A 66 -1.73 -8.29 9.89
CA ALA A 66 -1.55 -8.81 8.54
C ALA A 66 -2.72 -8.38 7.64
N PRO A 67 -2.57 -8.35 6.30
CA PRO A 67 -3.67 -8.34 5.33
C PRO A 67 -4.80 -9.32 5.68
N GLY A 68 -5.69 -8.94 6.59
CA GLY A 68 -6.73 -9.80 7.07
C GLY A 68 -7.76 -10.00 5.97
N ALA A 69 -8.39 -11.16 5.95
CA ALA A 69 -9.54 -11.49 5.08
C ALA A 69 -10.75 -10.54 5.24
N GLY A 70 -10.66 -9.51 6.10
CA GLY A 70 -11.66 -8.46 6.28
C GLY A 70 -11.36 -7.13 5.58
N SER A 71 -10.20 -6.96 4.92
CA SER A 71 -9.90 -5.71 4.22
C SER A 71 -10.82 -5.54 2.99
N PRO A 72 -11.45 -4.36 2.78
CA PRO A 72 -12.27 -4.09 1.60
C PRO A 72 -11.52 -4.36 0.29
N VAL A 73 -10.22 -4.09 0.27
CA VAL A 73 -9.32 -4.35 -0.88
C VAL A 73 -9.24 -5.84 -1.19
N VAL A 74 -9.04 -6.68 -0.16
CA VAL A 74 -8.96 -8.14 -0.30
C VAL A 74 -10.29 -8.71 -0.82
N ASN A 75 -11.41 -8.19 -0.32
CA ASN A 75 -12.75 -8.59 -0.75
C ASN A 75 -13.02 -8.23 -2.21
N ASN A 76 -12.66 -7.01 -2.63
CA ASN A 76 -12.83 -6.57 -4.01
C ASN A 76 -11.99 -7.40 -4.99
N ILE A 77 -10.72 -7.66 -4.66
CA ILE A 77 -9.86 -8.55 -5.45
C ILE A 77 -10.45 -9.97 -5.52
N SER A 78 -10.93 -10.50 -4.40
CA SER A 78 -11.53 -11.84 -4.33
C SER A 78 -12.77 -11.94 -5.21
N ASN A 79 -13.65 -10.94 -5.18
CA ASN A 79 -14.86 -10.90 -6.01
C ASN A 79 -14.53 -10.83 -7.52
N ASN A 80 -13.55 -10.01 -7.90
CA ASN A 80 -13.06 -9.92 -9.28
C ASN A 80 -12.48 -11.25 -9.76
N PHE A 81 -11.72 -11.93 -8.90
CA PHE A 81 -11.16 -13.24 -9.21
C PHE A 81 -12.25 -14.31 -9.35
N ILE A 82 -13.23 -14.35 -8.44
CA ILE A 82 -14.40 -15.25 -8.54
C ILE A 82 -15.13 -15.03 -9.87
N GLY A 83 -15.42 -13.78 -10.24
CA GLY A 83 -16.04 -13.47 -11.53
C GLY A 83 -15.24 -14.00 -12.71
N THR A 84 -13.91 -13.83 -12.67
CA THR A 84 -13.00 -14.34 -13.69
C THR A 84 -13.05 -15.87 -13.79
N LEU A 85 -13.04 -16.58 -12.66
CA LEU A 85 -13.12 -18.04 -12.60
C LEU A 85 -14.45 -18.58 -13.15
N LEU A 86 -15.55 -17.91 -12.83
CA LEU A 86 -16.88 -18.27 -13.33
C LEU A 86 -17.00 -18.02 -14.84
N GLU A 87 -16.59 -16.85 -15.31
CA GLU A 87 -16.82 -16.41 -16.70
C GLU A 87 -15.80 -16.98 -17.69
N LYS A 88 -14.51 -17.02 -17.33
CA LYS A 88 -13.45 -17.44 -18.26
C LYS A 88 -13.11 -18.91 -18.17
N PHE A 89 -13.20 -19.48 -16.97
CA PHE A 89 -12.79 -20.86 -16.72
C PHE A 89 -13.99 -21.80 -16.57
N ASN A 90 -15.21 -21.25 -16.53
CA ASN A 90 -16.45 -22.00 -16.37
C ASN A 90 -16.41 -22.92 -15.12
N LEU A 91 -15.70 -22.48 -14.08
CA LEU A 91 -15.67 -23.18 -12.80
C LEU A 91 -17.00 -22.95 -12.06
N ASP A 92 -17.39 -23.90 -11.22
CA ASP A 92 -18.57 -23.69 -10.39
C ASP A 92 -18.31 -22.64 -9.30
N LYS A 93 -19.39 -22.01 -8.84
CA LYS A 93 -19.33 -20.93 -7.85
C LYS A 93 -18.69 -21.37 -6.53
N GLY A 94 -18.87 -22.62 -6.11
CA GLY A 94 -18.28 -23.16 -4.88
C GLY A 94 -16.76 -23.22 -5.00
N THR A 95 -16.26 -23.85 -6.07
CA THR A 95 -14.83 -23.94 -6.36
C THR A 95 -14.20 -22.56 -6.52
N ALA A 96 -14.82 -21.67 -7.30
CA ALA A 96 -14.31 -20.31 -7.51
C ALA A 96 -14.21 -19.52 -6.20
N THR A 97 -15.23 -19.60 -5.35
CA THR A 97 -15.24 -18.95 -4.03
C THR A 97 -14.16 -19.50 -3.12
N GLN A 98 -13.98 -20.83 -3.09
CA GLN A 98 -12.95 -21.48 -2.28
C GLN A 98 -11.54 -21.10 -2.73
N LEU A 99 -11.28 -21.07 -4.05
CA LEU A 99 -10.01 -20.63 -4.60
C LEU A 99 -9.71 -19.19 -4.22
N ALA A 100 -10.68 -18.28 -4.38
CA ALA A 100 -10.49 -16.88 -4.03
C ALA A 100 -10.26 -16.67 -2.54
N ALA A 101 -11.02 -17.35 -1.69
CA ALA A 101 -10.92 -17.24 -0.24
C ALA A 101 -9.58 -17.77 0.33
N THR A 102 -8.87 -18.61 -0.42
CA THR A 102 -7.57 -19.16 -0.02
C THR A 102 -6.42 -18.48 -0.72
N LEU A 103 -6.42 -18.43 -2.04
CA LEU A 103 -5.29 -17.97 -2.83
C LEU A 103 -5.07 -16.46 -2.69
N ILE A 104 -6.14 -15.64 -2.73
CA ILE A 104 -6.00 -14.17 -2.71
C ILE A 104 -5.42 -13.69 -1.36
N PRO A 105 -5.98 -14.05 -0.18
CA PRO A 105 -5.40 -13.63 1.09
C PRO A 105 -3.96 -14.13 1.29
N THR A 106 -3.67 -15.38 0.89
CA THR A 106 -2.32 -15.94 1.02
C THR A 106 -1.30 -15.19 0.19
N VAL A 107 -1.59 -14.91 -1.08
CA VAL A 107 -0.66 -14.19 -1.96
C VAL A 107 -0.51 -12.73 -1.51
N LEU A 108 -1.58 -12.04 -1.12
CA LEU A 108 -1.50 -10.66 -0.63
C LEU A 108 -0.71 -10.57 0.68
N GLY A 109 -0.88 -11.55 1.58
CA GLY A 109 -0.07 -11.67 2.80
C GLY A 109 1.41 -11.91 2.48
N ALA A 110 1.70 -12.81 1.54
CA ALA A 110 3.08 -13.05 1.08
C ALA A 110 3.69 -11.82 0.42
N LEU A 111 2.91 -11.10 -0.40
CA LEU A 111 3.33 -9.86 -1.04
C LEU A 111 3.67 -8.80 0.00
N SER A 112 2.82 -8.61 1.01
CA SER A 112 3.06 -7.71 2.15
C SER A 112 4.36 -8.08 2.88
N ASN A 113 4.57 -9.36 3.16
CA ASN A 113 5.80 -9.83 3.81
C ASN A 113 7.05 -9.57 2.96
N LYS A 114 7.00 -9.87 1.65
CA LYS A 114 8.09 -9.58 0.71
C LYS A 114 8.38 -8.08 0.61
N THR A 115 7.34 -7.26 0.72
CA THR A 115 7.42 -5.80 0.64
C THR A 115 8.09 -5.17 1.87
N LYS A 116 7.90 -5.79 3.04
CA LYS A 116 8.53 -5.37 4.30
C LYS A 116 9.98 -5.86 4.45
N ASP A 117 10.44 -6.77 3.59
CA ASP A 117 11.80 -7.31 3.67
C ASP A 117 12.81 -6.29 3.12
N PRO A 118 13.68 -5.71 3.97
CA PRO A 118 14.66 -4.71 3.54
C PRO A 118 15.72 -5.29 2.57
N ASN A 119 15.86 -6.62 2.50
CA ASN A 119 16.78 -7.29 1.58
C ASN A 119 16.12 -7.59 0.23
N ASN A 120 14.82 -7.33 0.08
CA ASN A 120 14.05 -7.63 -1.13
C ASN A 120 13.71 -6.38 -1.93
N SER A 121 14.60 -6.02 -2.85
CA SER A 121 14.37 -4.89 -3.77
C SER A 121 13.28 -5.16 -4.82
N SER A 122 13.00 -6.44 -5.10
CA SER A 122 12.05 -6.87 -6.14
C SER A 122 10.59 -6.56 -5.80
N PHE A 123 10.25 -6.54 -4.51
CA PHE A 123 8.91 -6.22 -4.00
C PHE A 123 8.91 -4.95 -3.17
N SER A 124 9.84 -4.02 -3.39
CA SER A 124 9.83 -2.73 -2.70
C SER A 124 8.48 -2.01 -2.91
N LEU A 125 7.99 -1.36 -1.86
CA LEU A 125 6.76 -0.55 -1.89
C LEU A 125 6.77 0.42 -3.07
N ASP A 126 7.89 1.14 -3.24
CA ASP A 126 8.11 2.08 -4.33
C ASP A 126 8.01 1.40 -5.69
N GLY A 127 8.66 0.25 -5.87
CA GLY A 127 8.63 -0.49 -7.13
C GLY A 127 7.24 -1.02 -7.48
N ILE A 128 6.50 -1.50 -6.49
CA ILE A 128 5.13 -1.97 -6.64
C ILE A 128 4.20 -0.80 -7.01
N LEU A 129 4.19 0.28 -6.24
CA LEU A 129 3.34 1.44 -6.52
C LEU A 129 3.68 2.08 -7.85
N ASN A 130 4.97 2.19 -8.20
CA ASN A 130 5.40 2.70 -9.49
C ASN A 130 4.87 1.83 -10.65
N SER A 131 4.93 0.51 -10.49
CA SER A 131 4.40 -0.44 -11.48
C SER A 131 2.88 -0.36 -11.61
N LEU A 132 2.15 -0.23 -10.49
CA LEU A 132 0.69 -0.17 -10.48
C LEU A 132 0.17 1.15 -11.07
N THR A 133 0.83 2.27 -10.77
CA THR A 133 0.45 3.62 -11.23
C THR A 133 1.02 3.99 -12.60
N GLY A 134 1.71 3.06 -13.27
CA GLY A 134 2.29 3.27 -14.59
C GLY A 134 3.38 4.35 -14.62
N GLY A 135 4.14 4.52 -13.53
CA GLY A 135 5.18 5.55 -13.43
C GLY A 135 4.72 6.85 -12.75
N SER A 136 3.43 7.01 -12.48
CA SER A 136 2.90 8.29 -11.95
C SER A 136 3.31 8.55 -10.49
N ALA A 137 3.66 7.49 -9.75
CA ALA A 137 4.17 7.59 -8.38
C ALA A 137 5.69 7.88 -8.31
N GLN A 138 6.38 7.96 -9.46
CA GLN A 138 7.82 8.16 -9.52
C GLN A 138 8.21 9.54 -8.98
N GLY A 139 8.96 9.57 -7.86
CA GLY A 139 9.39 10.81 -7.20
C GLY A 139 8.52 11.25 -6.01
N LEU A 140 7.43 10.55 -5.73
CA LEU A 140 6.72 10.72 -4.46
C LEU A 140 7.54 10.06 -3.33
N ASN A 141 7.74 10.77 -2.21
CA ASN A 141 8.38 10.18 -1.04
C ASN A 141 7.36 9.31 -0.28
N LEU A 142 7.09 8.13 -0.84
CA LEU A 142 6.08 7.19 -0.31
C LEU A 142 6.47 6.68 1.07
N ASN A 143 7.76 6.48 1.35
CA ASN A 143 8.23 6.17 2.71
C ASN A 143 7.99 7.30 3.69
N GLY A 144 8.09 8.57 3.26
CA GLY A 144 7.75 9.73 4.07
C GLY A 144 6.25 9.85 4.32
N ILE A 145 5.42 9.55 3.31
CA ILE A 145 3.96 9.49 3.43
C ILE A 145 3.57 8.34 4.36
N LEU A 146 4.12 7.14 4.16
CA LEU A 146 3.84 5.97 4.97
C LEU A 146 4.34 6.15 6.41
N GLY A 147 5.54 6.70 6.61
CA GLY A 147 6.05 7.03 7.94
C GLY A 147 5.23 8.11 8.64
N SER A 148 4.61 9.02 7.87
CA SER A 148 3.62 9.95 8.39
C SER A 148 2.31 9.22 8.76
N LEU A 149 1.81 8.30 7.92
CA LEU A 149 0.62 7.47 8.18
C LEU A 149 0.81 6.56 9.41
N SER A 150 1.90 5.80 9.47
CA SER A 150 2.17 4.84 10.55
C SER A 150 2.61 5.53 11.85
N GLY A 151 3.10 6.77 11.77
CA GLY A 151 3.54 7.58 12.91
C GLY A 151 2.45 8.49 13.49
N GLY A 152 1.18 8.22 13.18
CA GLY A 152 0.06 9.07 13.57
C GLY A 152 0.05 10.35 12.74
N LEU A 153 -0.51 10.28 11.54
CA LEU A 153 -0.82 11.47 10.73
C LEU A 153 -1.92 12.29 11.37
N ASP A 154 -2.71 11.68 12.25
CA ASP A 154 -3.61 12.37 13.17
C ASP A 154 -2.80 13.18 14.18
N LYS A 155 -2.36 14.35 13.73
CA LYS A 155 -1.51 15.26 14.49
C LYS A 155 -2.34 16.15 15.40
N ASN A 156 -3.63 16.24 15.14
CA ASN A 156 -4.58 16.98 15.96
C ASN A 156 -5.35 16.05 16.95
N GLY A 157 -5.23 14.73 16.84
CA GLY A 157 -5.86 13.73 17.70
C GLY A 157 -7.35 13.49 17.43
N ASP A 158 -7.85 13.83 16.24
CA ASP A 158 -9.26 13.75 15.86
C ASP A 158 -9.68 12.44 15.19
N GLY A 159 -8.72 11.52 14.99
CA GLY A 159 -8.92 10.21 14.39
C GLY A 159 -9.11 10.24 12.87
N LYS A 160 -8.88 11.38 12.22
CA LYS A 160 -8.90 11.52 10.76
C LYS A 160 -7.50 11.90 10.28
N VAL A 161 -7.27 11.65 9.00
CA VAL A 161 -6.07 12.07 8.29
C VAL A 161 -6.53 13.02 7.19
N ASP A 162 -6.46 14.31 7.46
CA ASP A 162 -6.93 15.34 6.53
C ASP A 162 -6.01 16.57 6.44
N LEU A 163 -6.44 17.59 5.70
CA LEU A 163 -5.66 18.81 5.49
C LEU A 163 -5.39 19.59 6.79
N ASN A 164 -6.19 19.36 7.83
CA ASN A 164 -5.99 19.98 9.14
C ASN A 164 -4.76 19.39 9.84
N ASP A 165 -4.46 18.11 9.61
CA ASP A 165 -3.23 17.49 10.10
C ASP A 165 -1.98 18.05 9.42
N LEU A 166 -2.05 18.26 8.11
CA LEU A 166 -0.97 18.91 7.36
C LEU A 166 -0.75 20.35 7.86
N THR A 167 -1.83 21.05 8.18
CA THR A 167 -1.77 22.40 8.75
C THR A 167 -1.19 22.39 10.17
N SER A 168 -1.54 21.39 10.99
CA SER A 168 -0.97 21.16 12.32
C SER A 168 0.52 20.81 12.25
N LEU A 169 0.94 19.97 11.31
CA LEU A 169 2.34 19.67 11.05
C LEU A 169 3.14 20.90 10.65
N LEU A 170 2.59 21.72 9.74
CA LEU A 170 3.26 22.91 9.24
C LEU A 170 3.35 23.99 10.32
N SER A 171 2.28 24.19 11.10
CA SER A 171 2.27 25.14 12.21
C SER A 171 3.19 24.71 13.36
N ASN A 172 3.21 23.43 13.72
CA ASN A 172 4.15 22.88 14.71
C ASN A 172 5.61 22.95 14.23
N GLY A 173 5.86 22.69 12.94
CA GLY A 173 7.18 22.85 12.33
C GLY A 173 7.66 24.30 12.35
N ALA A 174 6.76 25.25 12.08
CA ALA A 174 7.05 26.68 12.19
C ALA A 174 7.27 27.13 13.65
N GLN A 175 6.54 26.56 14.62
CA GLN A 175 6.71 26.83 16.04
C GLN A 175 8.01 26.24 16.62
N GLN A 176 8.44 25.06 16.17
CA GLN A 176 9.74 24.48 16.55
C GLN A 176 10.92 25.32 16.05
N GLN A 177 10.78 25.96 14.88
CA GLN A 177 11.79 26.91 14.38
C GLN A 177 11.85 28.19 15.22
N GLN A 178 10.76 28.55 15.91
CA GLN A 178 10.71 29.67 16.86
C GLN A 178 11.28 29.32 18.24
N GLN A 179 11.18 28.07 18.69
CA GLN A 179 11.77 27.63 19.97
C GLN A 179 13.27 27.31 19.87
N GLN A 180 13.80 26.89 18.71
CA GLN A 180 15.26 26.78 18.52
C GLN A 180 15.97 28.14 18.42
N GLN A 181 15.25 29.26 18.27
CA GLN A 181 15.82 30.61 18.40
C GLN A 181 15.82 31.15 19.84
N GLN A 182 15.34 30.38 20.84
CA GLN A 182 15.30 30.82 22.25
C GLN A 182 16.31 30.12 23.17
N GLN A 183 17.07 29.12 22.69
CA GLN A 183 18.20 28.53 23.40
C GLN A 183 19.45 28.46 22.51
N GLY A 184 19.87 29.61 22.02
CA GLY A 184 21.16 29.82 21.37
C GLY A 184 21.48 31.29 21.52
N GLY A 185 22.34 31.60 22.48
CA GLY A 185 22.60 32.96 22.93
C GLY A 185 23.13 33.89 21.85
N ASP A 186 22.92 35.17 22.13
CA ASP A 186 23.63 36.35 21.64
C ASP A 186 23.88 36.50 20.13
N ASN A 187 23.43 37.66 19.69
CA ASN A 187 23.78 38.38 18.46
C ASN A 187 23.18 37.90 17.13
N SER A 188 22.30 38.79 16.63
CA SER A 188 22.32 39.30 15.26
C SER A 188 21.91 38.33 14.15
N GLY A 189 20.63 38.39 13.75
CA GLY A 189 20.21 37.78 12.49
C GLY A 189 18.74 37.93 12.08
N GLY A 190 17.87 38.49 12.92
CA GLY A 190 16.46 38.72 12.57
C GLY A 190 16.19 40.15 12.08
N ILE A 191 15.15 40.31 11.25
CA ILE A 191 14.68 41.59 10.65
C ILE A 191 14.48 42.72 11.70
N GLY A 192 14.31 42.38 12.98
CA GLY A 192 14.32 43.33 14.09
C GLY A 192 15.65 44.07 14.33
N GLY A 193 16.79 43.53 13.88
CA GLY A 193 18.10 44.21 13.93
C GLY A 193 18.27 45.28 12.85
N LEU A 194 17.55 45.16 11.73
CA LEU A 194 17.62 46.12 10.61
C LEU A 194 16.82 47.40 10.89
N LEU A 195 15.75 47.30 11.70
CA LEU A 195 14.94 48.46 12.09
C LEU A 195 15.62 49.31 13.17
N LYS A 196 16.49 48.71 13.99
CA LYS A 196 17.23 49.42 15.05
C LYS A 196 18.37 50.27 14.50
N ASN A 197 18.99 49.89 13.39
CA ASN A 197 20.04 50.66 12.70
C ASN A 197 19.51 51.79 11.81
N LEU A 198 18.19 51.93 11.64
CA LEU A 198 17.59 52.99 10.82
C LEU A 198 17.01 54.14 11.67
N LEU A 199 16.91 53.95 12.99
CA LEU A 199 16.33 54.91 13.93
C LEU A 199 17.30 55.28 15.07
N GLY A 200 18.57 54.86 14.97
CA GLY A 200 19.64 55.18 15.91
C GLY A 200 20.76 55.97 15.25
#